data_AF-A0A9D7KII7-F1
#
_entry.id   AF-A0A9D7KII7-F1
#
_cell.length_a   1.000
_cell.length_b   1.000
_cell.length_c   1.000
_cell.angle_alpha   90.00
_cell.angle_beta   90.00
_cell.angle_gamma   90.00
#
_symmetry.space_group_name_H-M   'P 1'
#
loop_
_entity.id
_entity.type
_entity.pdbx_description
1 polymer ?
#
loop_
_entity_poly.entity_id
_entity_poly.type
_entity_poly.pdbx_seq_one_letter_code
_entity_poly.pdbx_strand_id
1 'polypeptide(L)'
;MHKLTIFLIILVFTGFSQGFDQKPYPDKKEKPMEKQPDVVLKNAPLVSPLTIDFQIELGSKNKALKKIGEMIQRGKDQNDVKALLSAAIILFLEESNSGKKARITGKDILIMATEIAVQKKNPKDIIACATLWDDNFFGNDPAKAKELLK
;
A
#
# COMPACT_ATOMS: atom_id res chain seq x y z
N MET A 1 -59.60 10.22 -3.97
CA MET A 1 -58.30 9.89 -4.59
C MET A 1 -57.43 11.13 -4.56
N HIS A 2 -56.15 10.96 -4.24
CA HIS A 2 -55.31 11.97 -3.60
C HIS A 2 -54.92 13.15 -4.50
N LYS A 3 -54.94 14.34 -3.90
CA LYS A 3 -54.36 15.57 -4.47
C LYS A 3 -52.84 15.44 -4.42
N LEU A 4 -52.20 15.45 -5.58
CA LEU A 4 -50.76 15.40 -5.78
C LEU A 4 -50.19 16.80 -5.56
N THR A 5 -49.66 17.08 -4.37
CA THR A 5 -48.99 18.34 -4.06
C THR A 5 -47.56 18.29 -4.62
N ILE A 6 -47.33 18.99 -5.73
CA ILE A 6 -46.01 19.19 -6.32
C ILE A 6 -45.31 20.31 -5.53
N PHE A 7 -44.32 19.96 -4.70
CA PHE A 7 -43.42 20.93 -4.10
C PHE A 7 -42.25 21.19 -5.06
N LEU A 8 -42.35 22.29 -5.78
CA LEU A 8 -41.28 22.90 -6.57
C LEU A 8 -40.35 23.66 -5.61
N ILE A 9 -39.18 23.10 -5.27
CA ILE A 9 -38.14 23.83 -4.54
C ILE A 9 -37.19 24.44 -5.56
N ILE A 10 -37.42 25.71 -5.86
CA ILE A 10 -36.44 26.58 -6.53
C ILE A 10 -35.44 27.01 -5.46
N LEU A 11 -34.22 26.46 -5.49
CA LEU A 11 -33.10 27.00 -4.71
C LEU A 11 -32.33 27.98 -5.58
N VAL A 12 -32.43 29.24 -5.17
CA VAL A 12 -31.86 30.43 -5.77
C VAL A 12 -30.32 30.37 -5.70
N PHE A 13 -29.70 30.52 -6.86
CA PHE A 13 -28.28 30.84 -7.01
C PHE A 13 -28.05 32.30 -6.60
N THR A 14 -27.43 32.53 -5.45
CA THR A 14 -26.74 33.79 -5.14
C THR A 14 -25.47 33.50 -4.35
N GLY A 15 -24.34 34.03 -4.81
CA GLY A 15 -23.14 34.15 -3.98
C GLY A 15 -21.86 33.56 -4.55
N PHE A 16 -21.41 34.07 -5.70
CA PHE A 16 -20.00 34.01 -6.09
C PHE A 16 -19.27 35.18 -5.41
N SER A 17 -18.45 34.92 -4.38
CA SER A 17 -17.14 35.58 -4.18
C SER A 17 -16.50 35.22 -2.82
N GLN A 18 -15.20 34.91 -2.92
CA GLN A 18 -14.13 35.14 -1.95
C GLN A 18 -14.04 34.24 -0.70
N GLY A 19 -12.88 33.58 -0.60
CA GLY A 19 -12.36 33.03 0.65
C GLY A 19 -12.10 31.54 0.62
N PHE A 20 -11.05 31.09 -0.07
CA PHE A 20 -10.38 29.86 0.35
C PHE A 20 -9.70 30.17 1.70
N ASP A 21 -10.49 30.12 2.78
CA ASP A 21 -9.94 30.01 4.12
C ASP A 21 -9.21 28.67 4.20
N GLN A 22 -7.88 28.72 4.13
CA GLN A 22 -7.03 27.62 4.57
C GLN A 22 -7.29 27.44 6.07
N LYS A 23 -8.30 26.66 6.41
CA LYS A 23 -8.39 26.12 7.76
C LYS A 23 -7.09 25.35 8.01
N PRO A 24 -6.29 25.69 9.02
CA PRO A 24 -5.11 24.91 9.35
C PRO A 24 -5.56 23.47 9.57
N TYR A 25 -4.85 22.52 8.94
CA TYR A 25 -5.05 21.11 9.22
C TYR A 25 -5.03 20.93 10.74
N PRO A 26 -6.03 20.28 11.36
CA PRO A 26 -5.97 20.02 12.79
C PRO A 26 -4.69 19.24 13.05
N ASP A 27 -3.85 19.78 13.93
CA ASP A 27 -2.66 19.15 14.46
C ASP A 27 -3.07 17.77 14.98
N LYS A 28 -2.82 16.75 14.17
CA LYS A 28 -3.10 15.36 14.53
C LYS A 28 -2.05 15.03 15.57
N LYS A 29 -2.40 15.23 16.85
CA LYS A 29 -1.71 14.58 17.97
C LYS A 29 -1.52 13.12 17.55
N GLU A 30 -0.27 12.76 17.24
CA GLU A 30 0.09 11.41 16.88
C GLU A 30 -0.39 10.53 18.03
N LYS A 31 -1.41 9.70 17.77
CA LYS A 31 -1.80 8.70 18.76
C LYS A 31 -0.54 7.89 19.04
N PRO A 32 -0.18 7.65 20.32
CA PRO A 32 0.90 6.75 20.65
C PRO A 32 0.70 5.47 19.86
N MET A 33 1.71 5.07 19.08
CA MET A 33 1.64 3.87 18.25
C MET A 33 1.29 2.70 19.17
N GLU A 34 0.06 2.21 19.06
CA GLU A 34 -0.38 0.99 19.73
C GLU A 34 0.54 -0.12 19.22
N LYS A 35 1.43 -0.60 20.09
CA LYS A 35 2.40 -1.65 19.78
C LYS A 35 1.61 -2.88 19.33
N GLN A 36 1.56 -3.11 18.02
CA GLN A 36 1.07 -4.38 17.48
C GLN A 36 2.01 -5.49 17.95
N PRO A 37 1.50 -6.71 18.18
CA PRO A 37 2.35 -7.83 18.59
C PRO A 37 3.52 -7.98 17.63
N ASP A 38 4.71 -8.24 18.18
CA ASP A 38 5.93 -8.38 17.39
C ASP A 38 5.76 -9.52 16.39
N VAL A 39 5.66 -9.17 15.10
CA VAL A 39 5.64 -10.15 14.01
C VAL A 39 7.07 -10.58 13.75
N VAL A 40 7.33 -11.87 13.86
CA VAL A 40 8.65 -12.43 13.55
C VAL A 40 8.70 -12.71 12.05
N LEU A 41 9.34 -11.83 11.29
CA LEU A 41 9.58 -12.02 9.86
C LEU A 41 10.68 -13.06 9.67
N LYS A 42 10.35 -14.19 9.04
CA LYS A 42 11.31 -15.28 8.79
C LYS A 42 12.15 -15.01 7.54
N ASN A 43 11.56 -14.32 6.57
CA ASN A 43 12.21 -14.00 5.30
C ASN A 43 12.40 -12.49 5.10
N ALA A 44 12.68 -11.75 6.18
CA ALA A 44 13.02 -10.33 6.06
C ALA A 44 14.38 -10.17 5.34
N PRO A 45 14.50 -9.24 4.38
CA PRO A 45 15.79 -8.85 3.82
C PRO A 45 16.73 -8.37 4.92
N LEU A 46 17.99 -8.84 4.88
CA LEU A 46 19.04 -8.44 5.83
C LEU A 46 19.52 -6.99 5.65
N VAL A 47 19.18 -6.38 4.51
CA VAL A 47 19.55 -5.00 4.20
C VAL A 47 18.40 -4.06 4.58
N SER A 48 18.73 -2.91 5.15
CA SER A 48 17.74 -1.89 5.46
C SER A 48 17.23 -1.22 4.17
N PRO A 49 15.90 -1.19 3.91
CA PRO A 49 15.34 -0.54 2.73
C PRO A 49 15.61 0.97 2.68
N LEU A 50 15.88 1.61 3.82
CA LEU A 50 16.24 3.03 3.89
C LEU A 50 17.63 3.34 3.31
N THR A 51 18.49 2.33 3.18
CA THR A 51 19.86 2.50 2.67
C THR A 51 19.98 2.32 1.16
N ILE A 52 18.89 1.96 0.50
CA ILE A 52 18.86 1.63 -0.93
C ILE A 52 18.34 2.83 -1.72
N ASP A 53 19.12 3.27 -2.70
CA ASP A 53 18.63 4.19 -3.73
C ASP A 53 18.02 3.39 -4.88
N PHE A 54 16.70 3.17 -4.81
CA PHE A 54 15.96 2.40 -5.82
C PHE A 54 15.92 3.08 -7.19
N GLN A 55 16.04 4.41 -7.27
CA GLN A 55 16.11 5.09 -8.57
C GLN A 55 17.42 4.74 -9.29
N ILE A 56 18.53 4.72 -8.55
CA ILE A 56 19.83 4.38 -9.09
C ILE A 56 19.90 2.88 -9.44
N GLU A 57 19.50 1.99 -8.53
CA GLU A 57 19.60 0.54 -8.78
C GLU A 57 18.76 0.10 -9.98
N LEU A 58 17.54 0.63 -10.12
CA LEU A 58 16.64 0.32 -11.24
C LEU A 58 16.89 1.21 -12.47
N GLY A 59 17.77 2.21 -12.38
CA GLY A 59 18.00 3.17 -13.48
C GLY A 59 16.74 3.94 -13.87
N SER A 60 15.83 4.19 -12.92
CA SER A 60 14.51 4.78 -13.15
C SER A 60 14.45 6.23 -12.66
N LYS A 61 13.76 7.07 -13.42
CA LYS A 61 13.46 8.46 -13.04
C LYS A 61 12.14 8.58 -12.25
N ASN A 62 11.46 7.47 -11.95
CA ASN A 62 10.19 7.49 -11.25
C ASN A 62 10.37 8.05 -9.83
N LYS A 63 9.72 9.18 -9.55
CA LYS A 63 9.82 9.86 -8.25
C LYS A 63 9.23 9.05 -7.09
N ALA A 64 8.34 8.08 -7.36
CA ALA A 64 7.79 7.20 -6.33
C ALA A 64 8.88 6.37 -5.63
N LEU A 65 9.94 6.00 -6.37
CA LEU A 65 11.07 5.24 -5.84
C LEU A 65 11.87 5.99 -4.76
N LYS A 66 11.78 7.32 -4.69
CA LYS A 66 12.46 8.09 -3.62
C LYS A 66 11.91 7.79 -2.23
N LYS A 67 10.63 7.42 -2.14
CA LYS A 67 9.93 7.17 -0.87
C LYS A 67 9.65 5.70 -0.63
N ILE A 68 10.10 4.82 -1.53
CA ILE A 68 9.77 3.40 -1.43
C ILE A 68 10.48 2.73 -0.26
N GLY A 69 11.75 3.10 0.00
CA GLY A 69 12.48 2.63 1.17
C GLY A 69 11.76 2.96 2.48
N GLU A 70 11.27 4.20 2.63
CA GLU A 70 10.46 4.63 3.78
C GLU A 70 9.13 3.90 3.88
N MET A 71 8.47 3.64 2.75
CA MET A 71 7.21 2.90 2.70
C MET A 71 7.40 1.44 3.15
N ILE A 72 8.47 0.78 2.69
CA ILE A 72 8.82 -0.58 3.09
C ILE A 72 9.15 -0.61 4.58
N GLN A 73 9.97 0.32 5.05
CA GLN A 73 10.35 0.38 6.47
C GLN A 73 9.12 0.58 7.36
N ARG A 74 8.25 1.54 7.03
CA ARG A 74 7.00 1.77 7.76
C ARG A 74 6.09 0.56 7.73
N GLY A 75 5.98 -0.09 6.57
CA GLY A 75 5.18 -1.31 6.40
C GLY A 75 5.66 -2.43 7.32
N LYS A 76 6.97 -2.59 7.49
CA LYS A 76 7.58 -3.53 8.44
C LYS A 76 7.29 -3.13 9.89
N ASP A 77 7.61 -1.90 10.25
CA ASP A 77 7.53 -1.43 11.64
C ASP A 77 6.08 -1.40 12.17
N GLN A 78 5.10 -1.18 11.28
CA GLN A 78 3.69 -1.06 11.63
C GLN A 78 2.87 -2.31 11.26
N ASN A 79 3.52 -3.36 10.75
CA ASN A 79 2.86 -4.55 10.20
C ASN A 79 1.70 -4.18 9.23
N ASP A 80 1.94 -3.17 8.39
CA ASP A 80 0.99 -2.65 7.41
C ASP A 80 1.17 -3.37 6.08
N VAL A 81 0.38 -4.43 5.91
CA VAL A 81 0.37 -5.25 4.68
C VAL A 81 0.06 -4.39 3.46
N LYS A 82 -0.82 -3.39 3.54
CA LYS A 82 -1.20 -2.58 2.37
C LYS A 82 -0.05 -1.70 1.90
N ALA A 83 0.70 -1.13 2.84
CA ALA A 83 1.90 -0.37 2.52
C ALA A 83 2.95 -1.26 1.83
N LEU A 84 3.15 -2.48 2.35
CA LEU A 84 4.07 -3.44 1.75
C LEU A 84 3.64 -3.91 0.36
N LEU A 85 2.36 -4.29 0.18
CA LEU A 85 1.86 -4.70 -1.14
C LEU A 85 1.94 -3.55 -2.16
N SER A 86 1.68 -2.31 -1.74
CA SER A 86 1.84 -1.14 -2.62
C SER A 86 3.29 -0.95 -3.04
N ALA A 87 4.24 -1.08 -2.11
CA ALA A 87 5.66 -1.04 -2.44
C ALA A 87 6.08 -2.19 -3.35
N ALA A 88 5.58 -3.41 -3.10
CA ALA A 88 5.84 -4.58 -3.94
C ALA A 88 5.38 -4.34 -5.38
N ILE A 89 4.15 -3.85 -5.60
CA ILE A 89 3.61 -3.54 -6.92
C ILE A 89 4.48 -2.51 -7.65
N ILE A 90 4.87 -1.42 -6.97
CA ILE A 90 5.73 -0.40 -7.58
C ILE A 90 7.06 -1.01 -8.00
N LEU A 91 7.68 -1.84 -7.16
CA LEU A 91 8.93 -2.49 -7.52
C LEU A 91 8.76 -3.49 -8.67
N PHE A 92 7.73 -4.34 -8.68
CA PHE A 92 7.50 -5.25 -9.81
C PHE A 92 7.38 -4.49 -11.15
N LEU A 93 6.62 -3.39 -11.16
CA LEU A 93 6.48 -2.54 -12.35
C LEU A 93 7.83 -1.97 -12.78
N GLU A 94 8.60 -1.42 -11.85
CA GLU A 94 9.88 -0.78 -12.16
C GLU A 94 10.97 -1.81 -12.51
N GLU A 95 10.96 -2.98 -11.91
CA GLU A 95 11.85 -4.11 -12.23
C GLU A 95 11.56 -4.64 -13.63
N SER A 96 10.28 -4.81 -13.98
CA SER A 96 9.88 -5.20 -15.32
C SER A 96 10.23 -4.13 -16.37
N ASN A 97 10.04 -2.85 -16.05
CA ASN A 97 10.31 -1.76 -16.99
C ASN A 97 11.81 -1.54 -17.22
N SER A 98 12.62 -1.71 -16.18
CA SER A 98 14.08 -1.53 -16.26
C SER A 98 14.82 -2.79 -16.71
N GLY A 99 14.21 -3.97 -16.58
CA GLY A 99 14.87 -5.26 -16.74
C GLY A 99 15.90 -5.55 -15.64
N LYS A 100 15.93 -4.74 -14.57
CA LYS A 100 16.86 -4.86 -13.45
C LYS A 100 16.11 -5.26 -12.18
N LYS A 101 16.83 -5.88 -11.25
CA LYS A 101 16.32 -6.18 -9.91
C LYS A 101 17.03 -5.29 -8.91
N ALA A 102 16.27 -4.71 -7.99
CA ALA A 102 16.85 -4.03 -6.84
C ALA A 102 17.35 -5.06 -5.83
N ARG A 103 18.15 -4.61 -4.86
CA ARG A 103 18.65 -5.48 -3.78
C ARG A 103 17.54 -6.01 -2.87
N ILE A 104 16.46 -5.26 -2.73
CA ILE A 104 15.19 -5.72 -2.18
C ILE A 104 14.19 -5.66 -3.33
N THR A 105 13.69 -6.81 -3.76
CA THR A 105 12.82 -6.93 -4.94
C THR A 105 11.35 -6.80 -4.58
N GLY A 106 10.48 -6.62 -5.60
CA GLY A 106 9.03 -6.69 -5.40
C GLY A 106 8.58 -8.02 -4.77
N LYS A 107 9.24 -9.13 -5.16
CA LYS A 107 8.97 -10.47 -4.62
C LYS A 107 9.34 -10.61 -3.16
N ASP A 108 10.48 -10.05 -2.74
CA ASP A 108 10.89 -10.07 -1.32
C ASP A 108 9.87 -9.35 -0.44
N ILE A 109 9.33 -8.23 -0.93
CA ILE A 109 8.30 -7.47 -0.22
C ILE A 109 6.97 -8.22 -0.18
N LEU A 110 6.57 -8.87 -1.28
CA LEU A 110 5.37 -9.71 -1.31
C LEU A 110 5.46 -10.86 -0.29
N ILE A 111 6.63 -11.49 -0.16
CA ILE A 111 6.87 -12.52 0.86
C ILE A 111 6.69 -11.94 2.27
N MET A 112 7.31 -10.79 2.58
CA MET A 112 7.13 -10.13 3.88
C MET A 112 5.66 -9.79 4.18
N ALA A 113 4.95 -9.21 3.19
CA ALA A 113 3.54 -8.88 3.31
C ALA A 113 2.68 -10.12 3.61
N THR A 114 3.00 -11.23 2.93
CA THR A 114 2.33 -12.53 3.12
C THR A 114 2.55 -13.07 4.53
N GLU A 115 3.79 -13.03 5.04
CA GLU A 115 4.11 -13.47 6.40
C GLU A 115 3.33 -12.68 7.45
N ILE A 116 3.28 -11.35 7.30
CA ILE A 116 2.53 -10.47 8.21
C ILE A 116 1.03 -10.80 8.13
N ALA A 117 0.47 -10.94 6.92
CA ALA A 117 -0.95 -11.23 6.72
C ALA A 117 -1.36 -12.56 7.39
N VAL A 118 -0.54 -13.60 7.21
CA VAL A 118 -0.76 -14.93 7.80
C VAL A 118 -0.64 -14.89 9.33
N GLN A 119 0.38 -14.22 9.88
CA GLN A 119 0.56 -14.12 11.33
C GLN A 119 -0.56 -13.32 12.00
N LYS A 120 -1.03 -12.23 11.36
CA LYS A 120 -2.17 -11.44 11.83
C LYS A 120 -3.52 -12.14 11.63
N LYS A 121 -3.55 -13.25 10.88
CA LYS A 121 -4.77 -13.97 10.49
C LYS A 121 -5.85 -13.05 9.92
N ASN A 122 -5.44 -12.01 9.17
CA ASN A 122 -6.38 -11.05 8.60
C ASN A 122 -6.84 -11.54 7.22
N PRO A 123 -8.10 -11.98 7.06
CA PRO A 123 -8.55 -12.59 5.80
C PRO A 123 -8.46 -11.64 4.61
N LYS A 124 -8.69 -10.33 4.84
CA LYS A 124 -8.62 -9.34 3.75
C LYS A 124 -7.20 -9.18 3.22
N ASP A 125 -6.22 -9.16 4.13
CA ASP A 125 -4.81 -9.04 3.77
C ASP A 125 -4.29 -10.32 3.12
N ILE A 126 -4.75 -11.49 3.60
CA ILE A 126 -4.43 -12.80 3.00
C ILE A 126 -4.98 -12.89 1.58
N ILE A 127 -6.23 -12.50 1.35
CA ILE A 127 -6.83 -12.46 0.00
C ILE A 127 -6.05 -11.53 -0.92
N ALA A 128 -5.67 -10.33 -0.45
CA ALA A 128 -4.88 -9.40 -1.25
C ALA A 128 -3.51 -9.98 -1.63
N CYS A 129 -2.84 -10.66 -0.70
CA CYS A 129 -1.59 -11.37 -0.99
C CYS A 129 -1.81 -12.51 -1.99
N ALA A 130 -2.86 -13.31 -1.82
CA ALA A 130 -3.19 -14.42 -2.73
C ALA A 130 -3.45 -13.93 -4.15
N THR A 131 -4.18 -12.81 -4.33
CA THR A 131 -4.40 -12.19 -5.64
C THR A 131 -3.08 -11.80 -6.31
N LEU A 132 -2.14 -11.21 -5.57
CA LEU A 132 -0.83 -10.85 -6.11
C LEU A 132 0.06 -12.07 -6.40
N TRP A 133 -0.09 -13.16 -5.63
CA TRP A 133 0.60 -14.42 -5.93
C TRP A 133 0.07 -15.10 -7.19
N ASP A 134 -1.25 -15.04 -7.44
CA ASP A 134 -1.90 -15.65 -8.60
C ASP A 134 -1.62 -14.88 -9.92
N ASP A 135 -1.32 -13.59 -9.80
CA ASP A 135 -1.08 -12.73 -10.96
C ASP A 135 0.25 -13.06 -11.67
N ASN A 136 0.17 -13.26 -13.00
CA ASN A 136 1.28 -13.65 -13.87
C ASN A 136 2.41 -12.60 -13.94
N PHE A 137 2.09 -11.32 -13.73
CA PHE A 137 3.05 -10.22 -13.77
C PHE A 137 3.77 -10.04 -12.43
N PHE A 138 3.10 -10.38 -11.32
CA PHE A 138 3.64 -10.21 -9.97
C PHE A 138 4.24 -11.51 -9.42
N GLY A 139 3.48 -12.25 -8.59
CA GLY A 139 4.01 -13.42 -7.90
C GLY A 139 4.20 -14.65 -8.80
N ASN A 140 3.35 -14.80 -9.81
CA ASN A 140 3.32 -15.91 -10.77
C ASN A 140 3.44 -17.29 -10.08
N ASP A 141 2.68 -17.48 -9.00
CA ASP A 141 2.63 -18.69 -8.20
C ASP A 141 1.17 -19.00 -7.76
N PRO A 142 0.36 -19.57 -8.67
CA PRO A 142 -1.02 -19.93 -8.37
C PRO A 142 -1.13 -21.02 -7.28
N ALA A 143 -0.07 -21.83 -7.09
CA ALA A 143 -0.04 -22.83 -6.02
C ALA A 143 0.05 -22.14 -4.65
N LYS A 144 0.89 -21.10 -4.53
CA LYS A 144 0.98 -20.28 -3.31
C LYS A 144 -0.30 -19.50 -3.05
N ALA A 145 -0.92 -18.94 -4.07
CA ALA A 145 -2.22 -18.27 -3.94
C ALA A 145 -3.28 -19.24 -3.38
N LYS A 146 -3.35 -20.46 -3.92
CA LYS A 146 -4.26 -21.51 -3.43
C LYS A 146 -3.93 -21.97 -2.01
N GLU A 147 -2.65 -22.04 -1.62
CA GLU A 147 -2.22 -22.35 -0.26
C GLU A 147 -2.76 -21.33 0.75
N LEU A 148 -2.70 -20.03 0.41
CA LEU A 148 -3.12 -18.94 1.28
C LEU A 148 -4.64 -18.89 1.50
N LEU A 149 -5.43 -19.44 0.59
CA LEU A 149 -6.90 -19.40 0.63
C LEU A 149 -7.54 -20.68 1.21
N LYS A 150 -6.74 -21.59 1.76
CA LYS A 150 -7.22 -22.81 2.47
C LYS A 150 -7.42 -22.55 3.96
#